data_AF-A0A7V4YSH2-F1
#
_entry.id   AF-A0A7V4YSH2-F1
#
_cell.length_a   1.000
_cell.length_b   1.000
_cell.length_c   1.000
_cell.angle_alpha   90.00
_cell.angle_beta   90.00
_cell.angle_gamma   90.00
#
_symmetry.space_group_name_H-M   'P 1'
#
loop_
_entity.id
_entity.type
_entity.pdbx_description
1 polymer ?
#
loop_
_entity_poly.entity_id
_entity_poly.type
_entity_poly.pdbx_seq_one_letter_code
_entity_poly.pdbx_strand_id
1 'polypeptide(L)'
;MDIMQILQQQIAGNTLNQLSQRIGATPQQTQAAANGAFAALLGGLANNAAGGGLNNLIAALDKNHDGSILDDLGSIISSGGQGAGAANGMAIVNHILGGKTQAVAQQLGAKSGLNANQIMQLLPMLAPIVMGVIGQLKNGGKL
;
A
#
# COMPACT_ATOMS: atom_id res chain seq x y z
N MET A 1 -15.21 -10.97 -6.57
CA MET A 1 -14.75 -10.21 -5.39
C MET A 1 -13.70 -9.26 -5.91
N ASP A 2 -13.96 -7.96 -5.84
CA ASP A 2 -13.06 -6.96 -6.45
C ASP A 2 -11.81 -6.76 -5.60
N ILE A 3 -10.66 -6.50 -6.23
CA ILE A 3 -9.39 -6.25 -5.53
C ILE A 3 -9.52 -5.14 -4.49
N MET A 4 -10.32 -4.10 -4.82
CA MET A 4 -10.58 -2.99 -3.92
C MET A 4 -11.34 -3.42 -2.66
N GLN A 5 -12.29 -4.34 -2.78
CA GLN A 5 -13.02 -4.87 -1.63
C GLN A 5 -12.11 -5.70 -0.73
N ILE A 6 -11.24 -6.53 -1.32
CA ILE A 6 -10.26 -7.32 -0.57
C ILE A 6 -9.31 -6.40 0.21
N LEU A 7 -8.82 -5.34 -0.42
CA LEU A 7 -7.94 -4.35 0.24
C LEU A 7 -8.65 -3.63 1.39
N GLN A 8 -9.90 -3.22 1.18
CA GLN A 8 -10.72 -2.59 2.24
C GLN A 8 -10.96 -3.53 3.42
N GLN A 9 -11.17 -4.82 3.16
CA GLN A 9 -11.33 -5.82 4.21
C GLN A 9 -10.04 -6.02 5.02
N GLN A 10 -8.87 -6.04 4.37
CA GLN A 10 -7.58 -6.21 5.04
C GLN A 10 -7.25 -5.09 6.03
N ILE A 11 -7.67 -3.86 5.72
CA ILE A 11 -7.43 -2.72 6.61
C ILE A 11 -8.58 -2.44 7.56
N ALA A 12 -9.69 -3.19 7.53
CA ALA A 12 -10.84 -2.92 8.39
C ALA A 12 -10.55 -3.22 9.87
N GLY A 13 -11.42 -2.70 10.75
CA GLY A 13 -11.37 -3.00 12.18
C GLY A 13 -10.09 -2.55 12.86
N ASN A 14 -9.37 -3.49 13.47
CA ASN A 14 -8.18 -3.20 14.27
C ASN A 14 -7.04 -2.57 13.47
N THR A 15 -6.83 -3.01 12.22
CA THR A 15 -5.78 -2.47 11.35
C THR A 15 -6.01 -0.99 11.05
N LEU A 16 -7.27 -0.59 10.77
CA LEU A 16 -7.64 0.80 10.53
C LEU A 16 -7.30 1.68 11.75
N ASN A 17 -7.63 1.19 12.94
CA ASN A 17 -7.38 1.90 14.19
C ASN A 17 -5.88 2.05 14.46
N GLN A 18 -5.08 1.02 14.18
CA GLN A 18 -3.62 1.09 14.32
C GLN A 18 -3.01 2.09 13.32
N LEU A 19 -3.45 2.07 12.06
CA LEU A 19 -3.01 3.03 11.04
C LEU A 19 -3.38 4.46 11.44
N SER A 20 -4.60 4.68 11.91
CA SER A 20 -5.09 6.01 12.30
C SER A 20 -4.31 6.56 13.49
N GLN A 21 -4.02 5.73 14.49
CA GLN A 21 -3.16 6.10 15.62
C GLN A 21 -1.74 6.43 15.16
N ARG A 22 -1.19 5.63 14.24
CA ARG A 22 0.19 5.81 13.76
C ARG A 22 0.40 7.13 13.02
N ILE A 23 -0.57 7.55 12.22
CA ILE A 23 -0.51 8.80 11.45
C ILE A 23 -1.15 10.00 12.18
N GLY A 24 -1.67 9.79 13.40
CA GLY A 24 -2.35 10.84 14.18
C GLY A 24 -3.61 11.38 13.50
N ALA A 25 -4.45 10.50 12.95
CA ALA A 25 -5.69 10.83 12.27
C ALA A 25 -6.89 10.06 12.82
N THR A 26 -8.11 10.44 12.41
CA THR A 26 -9.30 9.64 12.74
C THR A 26 -9.40 8.40 11.83
N PRO A 27 -10.08 7.32 12.27
CA PRO A 27 -10.36 6.17 11.43
C PRO A 27 -11.05 6.54 10.11
N GLN A 28 -11.97 7.50 10.12
CA GLN A 28 -12.67 7.97 8.91
C GLN A 28 -11.72 8.64 7.92
N GLN A 29 -10.85 9.56 8.38
CA GLN A 29 -9.87 10.21 7.51
C GLN A 29 -8.86 9.20 6.96
N THR A 30 -8.43 8.28 7.81
CA THR A 30 -7.49 7.20 7.44
C THR A 30 -8.10 6.29 6.38
N GLN A 31 -9.38 5.92 6.53
CA GLN A 31 -10.07 5.08 5.56
C GLN A 31 -10.24 5.79 4.21
N ALA A 32 -10.62 7.08 4.22
CA ALA A 32 -10.74 7.88 3.00
C ALA A 32 -9.40 7.99 2.26
N ALA A 33 -8.32 8.26 3.00
CA ALA A 33 -6.97 8.31 2.45
C ALA A 33 -6.52 6.95 1.92
N ALA A 34 -6.77 5.87 2.66
CA ALA A 34 -6.39 4.52 2.25
C ALA A 34 -7.08 4.11 0.95
N ASN A 35 -8.37 4.41 0.81
CA ASN A 35 -9.11 4.15 -0.43
C ASN A 35 -8.49 4.86 -1.64
N GLY A 36 -8.15 6.15 -1.51
CA GLY A 36 -7.48 6.87 -2.58
C GLY A 36 -6.07 6.34 -2.87
N ALA A 37 -5.35 5.93 -1.82
CA ALA A 37 -4.00 5.40 -1.92
C ALA A 37 -4.01 4.05 -2.67
N PHE A 38 -4.97 3.18 -2.37
CA PHE A 38 -5.14 1.93 -3.12
C PHE A 38 -5.41 2.18 -4.60
N ALA A 39 -6.30 3.10 -4.93
CA ALA A 39 -6.57 3.45 -6.33
C ALA A 39 -5.31 3.99 -7.04
N ALA A 40 -4.56 4.85 -6.38
CA ALA A 40 -3.32 5.41 -6.93
C ALA A 40 -2.24 4.33 -7.13
N LEU A 41 -2.04 3.45 -6.14
CA LEU A 41 -1.06 2.36 -6.20
C LEU A 41 -1.43 1.34 -7.27
N LEU A 42 -2.68 0.92 -7.35
CA LEU A 42 -3.17 0.01 -8.40
C LEU A 42 -3.01 0.63 -9.79
N GLY A 43 -3.38 1.91 -9.95
CA GLY A 43 -3.18 2.63 -11.21
C GLY A 43 -1.70 2.77 -11.58
N GLY A 44 -0.83 3.04 -10.60
CA GLY A 44 0.62 3.08 -10.80
C GLY A 44 1.16 1.73 -11.24
N LEU A 45 0.77 0.64 -10.58
CA LEU A 45 1.16 -0.72 -10.95
C LEU A 45 0.69 -1.10 -12.35
N ALA A 46 -0.57 -0.80 -12.69
CA ALA A 46 -1.12 -1.06 -14.02
C ALA A 46 -0.36 -0.30 -15.11
N ASN A 47 0.00 0.98 -14.87
CA ASN A 47 0.82 1.76 -15.80
C ASN A 47 2.23 1.17 -15.97
N ASN A 48 2.86 0.71 -14.88
CA ASN A 48 4.17 0.05 -14.95
C ASN A 48 4.09 -1.27 -15.71
N ALA A 49 3.05 -2.07 -15.49
CA ALA A 49 2.84 -3.35 -16.19
C ALA A 49 2.64 -3.13 -17.69
N ALA A 50 1.81 -2.16 -18.09
CA ALA A 50 1.56 -1.83 -19.50
C ALA A 50 2.83 -1.33 -20.23
N GLY A 51 3.75 -0.67 -19.53
CA GLY A 51 5.03 -0.20 -20.07
C GLY A 51 6.16 -1.24 -20.10
N GLY A 52 5.88 -2.52 -19.82
CA GLY A 52 6.89 -3.59 -19.76
C GLY A 52 7.65 -3.68 -18.42
N GLY A 53 7.30 -2.86 -17.43
CA GLY A 53 7.86 -2.85 -16.07
C GLY A 53 7.39 -3.99 -15.18
N LEU A 54 6.60 -4.93 -15.71
CA LEU A 54 6.09 -6.08 -14.98
C LEU A 54 7.23 -6.96 -14.41
N ASN A 55 8.37 -7.06 -15.12
CA ASN A 55 9.53 -7.84 -14.64
C ASN A 55 10.20 -7.23 -13.40
N ASN A 56 10.24 -5.90 -13.28
CA ASN A 56 10.78 -5.24 -12.09
C ASN A 56 9.83 -5.38 -10.89
N LEU A 57 8.53 -5.36 -11.16
CA LEU A 57 7.51 -5.66 -10.15
C LEU A 57 7.61 -7.12 -9.71
N ILE A 58 7.73 -8.07 -10.64
CA ILE A 58 7.92 -9.50 -10.36
C ILE A 58 9.21 -9.72 -9.57
N ALA A 59 10.31 -9.07 -9.93
CA ALA A 59 11.56 -9.15 -9.18
C ALA A 59 11.47 -8.56 -7.75
N ALA A 60 10.64 -7.53 -7.56
CA ALA A 60 10.33 -7.00 -6.23
C ALA A 60 9.42 -7.96 -5.43
N LEU A 61 8.48 -8.64 -6.11
CA LEU A 61 7.60 -9.64 -5.50
C LEU A 61 8.37 -10.90 -5.07
N ASP A 62 9.26 -11.41 -5.92
CA ASP A 62 10.06 -12.62 -5.68
C ASP A 62 11.07 -12.45 -4.54
N LYS A 63 11.47 -11.21 -4.22
CA LYS A 63 12.51 -10.97 -3.23
C LYS A 63 12.00 -10.94 -1.80
N ASN A 64 10.72 -10.60 -1.53
CA ASN A 64 10.14 -10.46 -0.17
C ASN A 64 8.58 -10.35 -0.09
N HIS A 65 7.81 -10.55 -1.17
CA HIS A 65 6.38 -10.22 -1.21
C HIS A 65 5.53 -11.26 -1.97
N ASP A 66 5.75 -12.54 -1.70
CA ASP A 66 5.00 -13.69 -2.25
C ASP A 66 3.58 -13.87 -1.66
N GLY A 67 3.21 -13.05 -0.69
CA GLY A 67 1.95 -13.13 0.06
C GLY A 67 2.13 -13.54 1.53
N SER A 68 3.28 -14.10 1.92
CA SER A 68 3.61 -14.42 3.32
C SER A 68 3.66 -13.19 4.22
N ILE A 69 3.89 -12.00 3.64
CA ILE A 69 3.86 -10.73 4.37
C ILE A 69 2.49 -10.41 4.99
N LEU A 70 1.41 -11.02 4.47
CA LEU A 70 0.07 -10.88 5.05
C LEU A 70 -0.08 -11.69 6.34
N ASP A 71 0.63 -12.82 6.46
CA ASP A 71 0.70 -13.60 7.69
C ASP A 71 1.55 -12.88 8.76
N ASP A 72 2.56 -12.11 8.32
CA ASP A 72 3.46 -11.33 9.19
C ASP A 72 3.02 -9.87 9.42
N LEU A 73 1.88 -9.44 8.88
CA LEU A 73 1.44 -8.05 8.87
C LEU A 73 1.33 -7.48 10.31
N GLY A 74 0.82 -8.28 11.24
CA GLY A 74 0.73 -7.91 12.66
C GLY A 74 2.09 -7.66 13.31
N SER A 75 3.10 -8.45 12.94
CA SER A 75 4.49 -8.32 13.44
C SER A 75 5.19 -7.09 12.84
N ILE A 76 4.96 -6.80 11.56
CA ILE A 76 5.55 -5.64 10.86
C ILE A 76 4.97 -4.33 11.41
N ILE A 77 3.66 -4.29 11.64
CA ILE A 77 2.98 -3.12 12.22
C ILE A 77 3.43 -2.93 13.69
N SER A 78 3.55 -4.01 14.46
CA SER A 78 3.99 -3.96 15.87
C SER A 78 5.47 -3.59 16.02
N SER A 79 6.34 -3.99 15.10
CA SER A 79 7.78 -3.67 15.13
C SER A 79 8.11 -2.27 14.60
N GLY A 80 7.09 -1.50 14.21
CA GLY A 80 7.26 -0.14 13.71
C GLY A 80 8.03 -0.06 12.39
N GLY A 81 8.08 -1.15 11.62
CA GLY A 81 8.76 -1.17 10.32
C GLY A 81 10.29 -1.28 10.38
N GLN A 82 10.85 -1.93 11.40
CA GLN A 82 12.31 -2.22 11.47
C GLN A 82 12.74 -3.53 10.78
N GLY A 83 11.81 -4.27 10.16
CA GLY A 83 12.15 -5.41 9.31
C GLY A 83 12.72 -4.97 7.97
N ALA A 84 13.56 -5.80 7.35
CA ALA A 84 14.19 -5.56 6.04
C ALA A 84 13.20 -5.20 4.90
N GLY A 85 11.91 -5.53 5.06
CA GLY A 85 10.84 -5.15 4.13
C GLY A 85 10.29 -3.72 4.28
N ALA A 86 10.44 -3.09 5.44
CA ALA A 86 9.84 -1.78 5.74
C ALA A 86 10.79 -0.60 5.45
N ALA A 87 12.12 -0.81 5.48
CA ALA A 87 13.11 0.19 5.10
C ALA A 87 12.99 0.67 3.64
N ASN A 88 12.27 -0.08 2.79
CA ASN A 88 12.08 0.24 1.37
C ASN A 88 10.65 0.69 1.01
N GLY A 89 9.73 0.84 1.98
CA GLY A 89 8.32 1.12 1.70
C GLY A 89 8.11 2.37 0.84
N MET A 90 8.85 3.46 1.13
CA MET A 90 8.78 4.70 0.34
C MET A 90 9.44 4.57 -1.04
N ALA A 91 10.51 3.79 -1.16
CA ALA A 91 11.15 3.55 -2.46
C ALA A 91 10.20 2.76 -3.38
N ILE A 92 9.49 1.78 -2.83
CA ILE A 92 8.49 0.99 -3.55
C ILE A 92 7.32 1.88 -3.99
N VAL A 93 6.76 2.67 -3.08
CA VAL A 93 5.71 3.65 -3.42
C VAL A 93 6.18 4.58 -4.54
N ASN A 94 7.40 5.11 -4.45
CA ASN A 94 7.93 6.02 -5.44
C ASN A 94 8.13 5.36 -6.81
N HIS A 95 8.53 4.09 -6.83
CA HIS A 95 8.63 3.31 -8.06
C HIS A 95 7.24 3.04 -8.68
N ILE A 96 6.29 2.57 -7.86
CA ILE A 96 4.91 2.30 -8.29
C ILE A 96 4.25 3.55 -8.88
N LEU A 97 4.40 4.69 -8.21
CA LEU A 97 3.78 5.94 -8.63
C LEU A 97 4.63 6.71 -9.66
N GLY A 98 5.77 6.16 -10.10
CA GLY A 98 6.63 6.77 -11.12
C GLY A 98 7.15 8.15 -10.73
N GLY A 99 7.59 8.33 -9.47
CA GLY A 99 8.09 9.62 -8.97
C GLY A 99 7.00 10.62 -8.57
N LYS A 100 5.71 10.28 -8.74
CA LYS A 100 4.59 11.21 -8.50
C LYS A 100 4.04 11.18 -7.07
N THR A 101 4.78 10.59 -6.13
CA THR A 101 4.36 10.38 -4.74
C THR A 101 3.88 11.67 -4.07
N GLN A 102 4.58 12.79 -4.27
CA GLN A 102 4.22 14.07 -3.67
C GLN A 102 2.91 14.66 -4.25
N ALA A 103 2.71 14.55 -5.56
CA ALA A 103 1.47 15.00 -6.21
C ALA A 103 0.27 14.15 -5.75
N VAL A 104 0.47 12.83 -5.67
CA VAL A 104 -0.51 11.89 -5.12
C VAL A 104 -0.84 12.24 -3.67
N ALA A 105 0.17 12.50 -2.84
CA ALA A 105 -0.02 12.88 -1.44
C ALA A 105 -0.85 14.18 -1.27
N GLN A 106 -0.63 15.19 -2.10
CA GLN A 106 -1.42 16.42 -2.08
C GLN A 106 -2.89 16.18 -2.48
N GLN A 107 -3.12 15.42 -3.55
CA GLN A 107 -4.48 15.08 -3.99
C GLN A 107 -5.25 14.27 -2.95
N LEU A 108 -4.57 13.31 -2.33
CA LEU A 108 -5.11 12.50 -1.24
C LEU A 108 -5.46 13.35 -0.02
N GLY A 109 -4.56 14.24 0.38
CA GLY A 109 -4.78 15.14 1.50
C GLY A 109 -6.01 16.01 1.34
N ALA A 110 -6.22 16.54 0.13
CA ALA A 110 -7.41 17.34 -0.20
C ALA A 110 -8.73 16.54 -0.09
N LYS A 111 -8.70 15.23 -0.33
CA LYS A 111 -9.88 14.36 -0.27
C LYS A 111 -10.15 13.79 1.12
N SER A 112 -9.10 13.47 1.87
CA SER A 112 -9.21 12.83 3.19
C SER A 112 -9.15 13.80 4.36
N GLY A 113 -8.83 15.07 4.10
CA GLY A 113 -8.58 16.08 5.14
C GLY A 113 -7.27 15.84 5.91
N LEU A 114 -6.35 15.03 5.36
CA LEU A 114 -5.03 14.77 5.93
C LEU A 114 -4.00 15.70 5.33
N ASN A 115 -2.96 16.03 6.08
CA ASN A 115 -1.82 16.76 5.52
C ASN A 115 -0.90 15.82 4.72
N ALA A 116 -0.04 16.41 3.89
CA ALA A 116 0.87 15.65 3.03
C ALA A 116 1.79 14.72 3.84
N ASN A 117 2.25 15.12 5.03
CA ASN A 117 3.12 14.29 5.87
C ASN A 117 2.40 13.03 6.36
N GLN A 118 1.13 13.13 6.75
CA GLN A 118 0.31 11.98 7.15
C GLN A 118 0.11 11.00 5.99
N ILE A 119 -0.14 11.51 4.77
CA ILE A 119 -0.26 10.66 3.58
C ILE A 119 1.07 9.99 3.23
N MET A 120 2.19 10.72 3.34
CA MET A 120 3.53 10.19 3.10
C MET A 120 3.93 9.12 4.11
N GLN A 121 3.36 9.14 5.33
CA GLN A 121 3.49 8.04 6.28
C GLN A 121 2.56 6.88 5.96
N LEU A 122 1.34 7.16 5.47
CA LEU A 122 0.32 6.14 5.18
C LEU A 122 0.67 5.28 3.95
N LEU A 123 1.08 5.91 2.84
CA LEU A 123 1.41 5.23 1.58
C LEU A 123 2.36 4.01 1.73
N PRO A 124 3.51 4.13 2.41
CA PRO A 124 4.44 3.01 2.56
C PRO A 124 3.89 1.88 3.44
N MET A 125 2.93 2.15 4.33
CA MET A 125 2.24 1.12 5.11
C MET A 125 1.21 0.35 4.27
N LEU A 126 0.59 1.01 3.29
CA LEU A 126 -0.44 0.41 2.44
C LEU A 126 0.14 -0.34 1.23
N ALA A 127 1.31 0.07 0.72
CA ALA A 127 1.92 -0.54 -0.46
C ALA A 127 2.17 -2.06 -0.33
N PRO A 128 2.70 -2.59 0.81
CA PRO A 128 2.83 -4.03 1.02
C PRO A 128 1.51 -4.80 0.94
N ILE A 129 0.42 -4.21 1.42
CA ILE A 129 -0.92 -4.83 1.38
C ILE A 129 -1.39 -4.97 -0.07
N VAL A 130 -1.24 -3.91 -0.87
CA VAL A 130 -1.57 -3.93 -2.31
C VAL A 130 -0.76 -5.01 -3.04
N MET A 131 0.55 -5.06 -2.79
CA MET A 131 1.41 -6.06 -3.43
C MET A 131 1.09 -7.48 -2.97
N GLY A 132 0.84 -7.69 -1.68
CA GLY A 132 0.46 -9.00 -1.14
C GLY A 132 -0.84 -9.53 -1.77
N VAL A 133 -1.86 -8.68 -1.92
CA VAL A 133 -3.12 -9.07 -2.57
C VAL A 133 -2.89 -9.39 -4.06
N ILE A 134 -2.08 -8.60 -4.78
CA ILE A 134 -1.76 -8.88 -6.19
C ILE A 134 -0.95 -10.18 -6.31
N GLY A 135 0.03 -10.40 -5.43
CA GLY A 135 0.82 -11.62 -5.38
C GLY A 135 -0.04 -12.85 -5.13
N GLN A 136 -0.98 -12.78 -4.17
CA GLN A 136 -1.96 -13.83 -3.93
C GLN A 136 -2.85 -14.10 -5.15
N LEU A 137 -3.34 -13.07 -5.83
CA LEU A 137 -4.15 -13.23 -7.04
C LEU A 137 -3.36 -13.88 -8.18
N LYS A 138 -2.08 -13.50 -8.36
CA LYS A 138 -1.15 -14.10 -9.33
C LYS A 138 -0.89 -15.58 -9.00
N ASN A 139 -0.52 -15.88 -7.77
CA ASN A 139 -0.18 -17.24 -7.33
C ASN A 139 -1.41 -18.16 -7.29
N GLY A 140 -2.60 -17.61 -7.03
CA GLY A 140 -3.87 -18.32 -7.08
C GLY A 140 -4.45 -18.51 -8.49
N GLY A 141 -3.73 -18.13 -9.56
CA GLY A 141 -4.17 -18.29 -10.95
C GLY A 141 -5.37 -17.43 -11.36
N LYS A 142 -5.60 -16.30 -10.69
CA LYS A 142 -6.74 -15.39 -10.94
C LYS A 142 -6.35 -14.12 -11.72
N LEU A 143 -5.15 -14.09 -12.28
CA LEU A 143 -4.62 -13.03 -13.15
C LEU A 143 -4.08 -13.63 -14.44
#